data_AF-A0A8T0TJW7-F1
#
_entry.id   AF-A0A8T0TJW7-F1
#
_cell.length_a   1.000
_cell.length_b   1.000
_cell.length_c   1.000
_cell.angle_alpha   90.00
_cell.angle_beta   90.00
_cell.angle_gamma   90.00
#
_symmetry.space_group_name_H-M   'P 1'
#
loop_
_entity.id
_entity.type
_entity.pdbx_description
1 polymer ?
#
loop_
_entity_poly.entity_id
_entity_poly.type
_entity_poly.pdbx_seq_one_letter_code
_entity_poly.pdbx_strand_id
1 'polypeptide(L)'
;MMVLPSDSNCTILELGGRLGRELRGVVPEARRWKVLADFWAEFILFLAPSSNAEIHAEKLTAGGEFMTHLWALLTHAGILERPSTTDGVGGNNGAPAHDSPV
;
A
#
# COMPACT_ATOMS: atom_id res chain seq x y z
N MET A 1 -13.66 -22.73 -10.24
CA MET A 1 -12.46 -22.86 -9.39
C MET A 1 -11.27 -22.56 -10.27
N MET A 2 -10.77 -21.32 -10.26
CA MET A 2 -9.65 -20.90 -11.11
C MET A 2 -8.38 -21.03 -10.28
N VAL A 3 -7.66 -22.13 -10.48
CA VAL A 3 -6.31 -22.32 -9.93
C VAL A 3 -5.39 -21.48 -10.79
N LEU A 4 -4.91 -20.36 -10.25
CA LEU A 4 -3.91 -19.54 -10.93
C LEU A 4 -2.59 -20.32 -10.97
N PRO A 5 -1.93 -20.46 -12.14
CA PRO A 5 -0.62 -21.07 -12.24
C PRO A 5 0.37 -20.31 -11.36
N SER A 6 1.30 -21.02 -10.72
CA SER A 6 2.39 -20.43 -9.94
C SER A 6 3.26 -19.56 -10.85
N ASP A 7 3.09 -18.23 -10.75
CA ASP A 7 3.81 -17.19 -11.50
C ASP A 7 5.26 -17.04 -11.02
N SER A 8 6.04 -18.12 -10.97
CA SER A 8 7.38 -18.08 -10.36
C SER A 8 8.46 -17.48 -11.27
N ASN A 9 8.12 -16.94 -12.46
CA ASN A 9 9.11 -16.38 -13.41
C ASN A 9 8.58 -15.25 -14.31
N CYS A 10 7.44 -14.62 -13.99
CA CYS A 10 6.90 -13.57 -14.85
C CYS A 10 7.58 -12.22 -14.58
N THR A 11 8.03 -11.53 -15.64
CA THR A 11 8.59 -10.18 -15.50
C THR A 11 7.50 -9.17 -15.13
N ILE A 12 7.90 -8.04 -14.52
CA ILE A 12 6.96 -6.97 -14.18
C ILE A 12 6.18 -6.46 -15.42
N LEU A 13 6.81 -6.51 -16.61
CA LEU A 13 6.18 -6.13 -17.86
C LEU A 13 5.12 -7.13 -18.31
N GLU A 14 5.38 -8.43 -18.15
CA GLU A 14 4.40 -9.48 -18.46
C GLU A 14 3.19 -9.42 -17.52
N LEU A 15 3.44 -9.19 -16.22
CA LEU A 15 2.39 -8.97 -15.23
C LEU A 15 1.53 -7.75 -15.58
N GLY A 16 2.16 -6.63 -15.95
CA GLY A 16 1.47 -5.43 -16.40
C GLY A 16 0.66 -5.67 -17.68
N GLY A 17 1.22 -6.39 -18.64
CA GLY A 17 0.52 -6.80 -19.86
C GLY A 17 -0.69 -7.69 -19.58
N ARG A 18 -0.58 -8.63 -18.65
CA ARG A 18 -1.70 -9.47 -18.19
C ARG A 18 -2.79 -8.63 -17.54
N LEU A 19 -2.44 -7.79 -16.58
CA LEU A 19 -3.40 -6.88 -15.91
C LEU A 19 -4.13 -5.98 -16.91
N GLY A 20 -3.42 -5.45 -17.90
CA GLY A 20 -4.02 -4.62 -18.95
C GLY A 20 -4.98 -5.38 -19.88
N ARG A 21 -4.83 -6.70 -20.05
CA ARG A 21 -5.81 -7.54 -20.76
C ARG A 21 -7.03 -7.80 -19.91
N GLU A 22 -6.83 -8.17 -18.65
CA GLU A 22 -7.93 -8.38 -17.69
C GLU A 22 -8.79 -7.12 -17.55
N LEU A 23 -8.17 -5.93 -17.39
CA LEU A 23 -8.88 -4.66 -17.27
C LEU A 23 -9.78 -4.38 -18.50
N ARG A 24 -9.33 -4.76 -19.70
CA ARG A 24 -10.12 -4.62 -20.94
C ARG A 24 -11.30 -5.60 -21.00
N GLY A 25 -11.14 -6.79 -20.43
CA GLY A 25 -12.19 -7.81 -20.37
C GLY A 25 -13.28 -7.50 -19.34
N VAL A 26 -12.93 -6.82 -18.24
CA VAL A 26 -13.86 -6.59 -17.11
C VAL A 26 -14.41 -5.16 -17.01
N VAL A 27 -13.71 -4.15 -17.54
CA VAL A 27 -14.13 -2.73 -17.42
C VAL A 27 -14.56 -2.14 -18.77
N PRO A 28 -15.77 -1.55 -18.86
CA PRO A 28 -16.22 -0.83 -20.05
C PRO A 28 -15.23 0.27 -20.47
N GLU A 29 -15.06 0.46 -21.77
CA GLU A 29 -14.06 1.38 -22.33
C GLU A 29 -14.10 2.78 -21.72
N ALA A 30 -15.30 3.37 -21.64
CA ALA A 30 -15.53 4.69 -21.09
C ALA A 30 -15.13 4.83 -19.61
N ARG A 31 -14.96 3.73 -18.88
CA ARG A 31 -14.63 3.72 -17.45
C ARG A 31 -13.17 3.33 -17.15
N ARG A 32 -12.43 2.75 -18.10
CA ARG A 32 -11.09 2.18 -17.84
C ARG A 32 -10.11 3.21 -17.27
N TRP A 33 -10.06 4.41 -17.87
CA TRP A 33 -9.19 5.49 -17.41
C TRP A 33 -9.56 6.00 -16.02
N LYS A 34 -10.86 6.07 -15.71
CA LYS A 34 -11.31 6.44 -14.37
C LYS A 34 -10.87 5.41 -13.33
N VAL A 35 -11.06 4.12 -13.60
CA VAL A 35 -10.61 3.05 -12.69
C VAL A 35 -9.11 3.12 -12.46
N LEU A 36 -8.33 3.35 -13.51
CA LEU A 36 -6.88 3.48 -13.39
C LEU A 36 -6.49 4.72 -12.59
N ALA A 37 -7.16 5.86 -12.81
CA ALA A 37 -6.91 7.09 -12.05
C ALA A 37 -7.26 6.94 -10.57
N ASP A 38 -8.42 6.35 -10.25
CA ASP A 38 -8.86 6.09 -8.88
C ASP A 38 -7.85 5.17 -8.18
N PHE A 39 -7.41 4.08 -8.83
CA PHE A 39 -6.38 3.18 -8.29
C PHE A 39 -5.05 3.89 -8.01
N TRP A 40 -4.53 4.67 -8.97
CA TRP A 40 -3.25 5.36 -8.77
C TRP A 40 -3.35 6.42 -7.68
N ALA A 41 -4.46 7.14 -7.58
CA ALA A 41 -4.68 8.10 -6.50
C ALA A 41 -4.65 7.42 -5.13
N GLU A 42 -5.37 6.30 -4.98
CA GLU A 42 -5.36 5.50 -3.75
C GLU A 42 -3.98 4.91 -3.44
N PHE A 43 -3.28 4.36 -4.43
CA PHE A 43 -1.97 3.75 -4.25
C PHE A 43 -0.91 4.78 -3.85
N ILE A 44 -0.90 5.95 -4.50
CA ILE A 44 0.00 7.05 -4.14
C ILE A 44 -0.27 7.53 -2.71
N LEU A 45 -1.55 7.67 -2.33
CA LEU A 45 -1.92 8.06 -0.97
C LEU A 45 -1.52 6.99 0.06
N PHE A 46 -1.67 5.71 -0.28
CA PHE A 46 -1.22 4.60 0.56
C PHE A 46 0.30 4.59 0.73
N LEU A 47 1.08 4.98 -0.28
CA LEU A 47 2.55 5.03 -0.19
C LEU A 47 3.08 6.25 0.57
N ALA A 48 2.27 7.29 0.75
CA ALA A 48 2.72 8.57 1.31
C ALA A 48 3.08 8.53 2.81
N PRO A 49 2.39 7.80 3.71
CA PRO A 49 2.86 7.59 5.07
C PRO A 49 4.21 6.86 5.05
N SER A 50 5.20 7.44 5.71
CA SER A 50 6.57 6.94 5.75
C SER A 50 7.15 7.18 7.14
N SER A 51 7.76 6.14 7.71
CA SER A 51 8.48 6.23 8.99
C SER A 51 9.82 6.96 8.87
N ASN A 52 10.28 7.23 7.65
CA ASN A 52 11.57 7.87 7.39
C ASN A 52 11.41 9.38 7.15
N ALA A 53 10.78 10.05 8.12
CA ALA A 53 10.43 11.47 8.06
C ALA A 53 11.65 12.38 7.83
N GLU A 54 12.84 12.01 8.31
CA GLU A 54 14.07 12.81 8.17
C GLU A 54 14.50 13.01 6.70
N ILE A 55 14.48 11.95 5.87
CA ILE A 55 14.85 12.03 4.45
C ILE A 55 13.83 12.87 3.66
N HIS A 56 12.55 12.77 4.03
CA HIS A 56 11.51 13.57 3.40
C HIS A 56 11.59 15.05 3.80
N ALA A 57 11.96 15.35 5.06
CA ALA A 57 12.14 16.70 5.57
C ALA A 57 13.35 17.42 4.94
N GLU A 58 14.47 16.72 4.72
CA GLU A 58 15.63 17.29 4.01
C GLU A 58 15.27 17.71 2.58
N LYS A 59 14.50 16.87 1.86
CA LYS A 59 14.04 17.16 0.49
C LYS A 59 13.02 18.31 0.37
N LEU A 60 12.35 18.72 1.46
CA LEU A 60 11.46 19.89 1.43
C LEU A 60 12.23 21.18 1.15
N THR A 61 13.46 21.29 1.66
CA THR A 61 14.29 22.49 1.50
C THR A 61 14.77 22.72 0.06
N ALA A 62 14.67 21.70 -0.80
CA ALA A 62 15.05 21.76 -2.21
C ALA A 62 13.88 21.99 -3.19
N GLY A 63 12.66 22.26 -2.70
CA GLY A 63 11.48 22.53 -3.52
C GLY A 63 10.39 21.44 -3.52
N GLY A 64 10.54 20.42 -2.67
CA GLY A 64 9.47 19.48 -2.28
C GLY A 64 8.91 18.61 -3.41
N GLU A 65 9.31 17.34 -3.48
CA GLU A 65 8.68 16.35 -4.35
C GLU A 65 7.17 16.21 -3.98
N PHE A 66 6.30 15.92 -4.96
CA PHE A 66 4.84 15.77 -4.77
C PHE A 66 4.47 14.86 -3.58
N MET A 67 5.24 13.77 -3.39
CA MET A 67 5.06 12.83 -2.28
C MET A 67 5.27 13.46 -0.89
N THR A 68 6.17 14.43 -0.77
CA THR A 68 6.46 15.06 0.51
C THR A 68 5.31 15.96 0.98
N HIS A 69 4.62 16.59 0.03
CA HIS A 69 3.41 17.36 0.32
C HIS A 69 2.28 16.44 0.81
N LEU A 70 2.10 15.27 0.17
CA LEU A 70 1.12 14.28 0.61
C LEU A 70 1.46 13.73 2.00
N TRP A 71 2.73 13.42 2.27
CA TRP A 71 3.19 12.99 3.58
C TRP A 71 2.90 14.04 4.67
N ALA A 72 3.19 15.33 4.41
CA ALA A 72 2.94 16.40 5.37
C ALA A 72 1.45 16.55 5.70
N LEU A 73 0.59 16.49 4.67
CA LEU A 73 -0.87 16.54 4.85
C LEU A 73 -1.39 15.34 5.67
N LEU A 74 -0.91 14.14 5.38
CA LEU A 74 -1.30 12.93 6.11
C LEU A 74 -0.81 12.94 7.56
N THR A 75 0.43 13.40 7.79
CA THR A 75 0.99 13.60 9.13
C THR A 75 0.15 14.57 9.93
N HIS A 76 -0.22 15.71 9.35
CA HIS A 76 -1.12 16.68 9.98
C HIS A 76 -2.52 16.09 10.27
N ALA A 77 -3.01 15.19 9.42
CA ALA A 77 -4.27 14.47 9.64
C ALA A 77 -4.16 13.31 10.65
N GLY A 78 -2.99 13.04 11.23
CA GLY A 78 -2.75 11.95 12.17
C GLY A 78 -2.56 10.57 11.53
N ILE A 79 -2.37 10.51 10.20
CA ILE A 79 -2.14 9.28 9.44
C ILE A 79 -0.63 9.09 9.26
N LEU A 80 -0.01 8.46 10.25
CA LEU A 80 1.46 8.32 10.32
C LEU A 80 1.97 7.01 9.73
N GLU A 81 1.11 5.98 9.73
CA GLU A 81 1.47 4.63 9.29
C GLU A 81 0.48 4.13 8.24
N ARG A 82 0.95 3.15 7.45
CA ARG A 82 0.08 2.45 6.51
C ARG A 82 -0.78 1.45 7.28
N PRO A 83 -2.04 1.23 6.88
CA PRO A 83 -2.88 0.20 7.47
C PRO A 83 -2.16 -1.15 7.47
N SER A 84 -1.92 -1.72 8.66
CA SER A 84 -1.41 -3.07 8.80
C SER A 84 -2.51 -4.07 8.47
N THR A 85 -2.20 -5.09 7.68
CA THR A 85 -3.15 -6.17 7.33
C THR A 85 -3.46 -7.11 8.52
N THR A 86 -3.04 -6.77 9.73
CA THR A 86 -3.09 -7.62 10.94
C THR A 86 -4.31 -7.39 11.82
N ASP A 87 -5.19 -6.43 11.52
CA ASP A 87 -6.24 -6.00 12.45
C ASP A 87 -7.53 -6.85 12.32
N GLY A 88 -7.35 -8.18 12.37
CA GLY A 88 -8.44 -9.15 12.21
C GLY A 88 -8.24 -10.53 12.83
N VAL A 89 -7.18 -10.77 13.62
CA VAL A 89 -7.04 -12.03 14.39
C VAL A 89 -6.74 -11.72 15.86
N GLY A 90 -7.81 -11.42 16.60
CA GLY A 90 -7.84 -11.58 18.05
C GLY A 90 -7.74 -13.06 18.39
N GLY A 91 -6.51 -13.55 18.55
CA GLY A 91 -6.20 -14.88 19.10
C GLY A 91 -6.01 -14.78 20.61
N ASN A 92 -7.11 -14.69 21.35
CA ASN A 92 -7.14 -14.84 22.79
C ASN A 92 -6.73 -16.28 23.13
N ASN A 93 -5.56 -16.48 23.73
CA ASN A 93 -5.22 -17.70 24.46
C ASN A 93 -4.46 -17.31 25.73
N GLY A 94 -5.06 -17.69 26.85
CA GLY A 94 -4.65 -17.31 28.21
C GLY A 94 -3.26 -17.76 28.62
N ALA A 95 -2.77 -17.08 29.65
CA ALA A 95 -1.60 -17.46 30.43
C ALA A 95 -1.68 -18.89 30.97
N PRO A 96 -0.53 -19.48 31.31
CA PRO A 96 -0.35 -19.80 32.72
C PRO A 96 0.96 -19.28 33.30
N ALA A 97 0.92 -18.98 34.59
CA ALA A 97 2.01 -18.53 35.43
C ALA A 97 3.09 -19.59 35.65
N HIS A 98 4.35 -19.15 35.79
CA HIS A 98 5.45 -19.68 36.63
C HIS A 98 6.73 -18.99 36.13
N ASP A 99 7.68 -18.49 36.91
CA ASP A 99 7.91 -18.40 38.35
C ASP A 99 9.04 -17.35 38.49
N SER A 100 8.98 -16.45 39.45
CA SER A 100 10.21 -15.76 39.90
C SER A 100 10.94 -16.69 40.87
N PRO A 101 12.28 -16.69 40.87
CA PRO A 101 12.90 -16.39 42.16
C PRO A 101 14.18 -15.54 42.10
N VAL A 102 14.21 -14.64 43.10
CA VAL A 102 15.30 -13.92 43.79
C VAL A 102 16.20 -12.99 42.98
#